data_AF-A0A6P6N1Q6-F1
#
_entry.id   AF-A0A6P6N1Q6-F1
#
_cell.length_a   1.000
_cell.length_b   1.000
_cell.length_c   1.000
_cell.angle_alpha   90.00
_cell.angle_beta   90.00
_cell.angle_gamma   90.00
#
_symmetry.space_group_name_H-M   'P 1'
#
loop_
_entity.id
_entity.type
_entity.pdbx_description
1 polymer ?
#
loop_
_entity_poly.entity_id
_entity_poly.type
_entity_poly.pdbx_seq_one_letter_code
_entity_poly.pdbx_strand_id
1 'polypeptide(L)'
;MIQEPHKVATFFGCIGKDKFGKILKEKAEEAHVDAHYYEQSQEPTGTCAACITGDNRSLVANLAAANCYKKEKHLDLEENWKLVEKAQIYYIAGFFLTVSLESILKVAKHASENNRIFCLNLSAPFICEFFKEALMKVMPYVDILFGNETVSMFMWTHKSTCERATCLLTCLVACLII
;
A
#
# COMPACT_ATOMS: atom_id res chain seq x y z
N MET A 1 -15.42 -16.73 -2.28
CA MET A 1 -16.40 -16.35 -1.25
C MET A 1 -16.03 -14.94 -0.83
N ILE A 2 -16.77 -13.92 -1.28
CA ILE A 2 -16.51 -12.53 -0.84
C ILE A 2 -17.16 -12.36 0.53
N GLN A 3 -16.45 -11.75 1.48
CA GLN A 3 -16.89 -11.61 2.87
C GLN A 3 -18.12 -10.69 2.99
N GLU A 4 -19.09 -11.12 3.79
CA GLU A 4 -20.15 -10.26 4.34
C GLU A 4 -19.74 -9.81 5.76
N PRO A 5 -20.02 -8.56 6.17
CA PRO A 5 -20.66 -7.51 5.38
C PRO A 5 -19.74 -6.95 4.28
N HIS A 6 -20.35 -6.41 3.23
CA HIS A 6 -19.65 -5.74 2.13
C HIS A 6 -19.08 -4.38 2.57
N LYS A 7 -18.08 -3.87 1.84
CA LYS A 7 -17.44 -2.56 2.09
C LYS A 7 -16.77 -2.43 3.46
N VAL A 8 -16.22 -3.53 3.97
CA VAL A 8 -15.42 -3.56 5.21
C VAL A 8 -14.00 -3.02 5.01
N ALA A 9 -13.51 -2.99 3.78
CA ALA A 9 -12.17 -2.51 3.44
C ALA A 9 -12.27 -1.21 2.63
N THR A 10 -11.62 -0.15 3.12
CA THR A 10 -11.45 1.11 2.41
C THR A 10 -10.11 1.11 1.67
N PHE A 11 -10.09 1.58 0.41
CA PHE A 11 -8.88 1.67 -0.39
C PHE A 11 -8.68 3.09 -0.91
N PHE A 12 -7.48 3.65 -0.72
CA PHE A 12 -7.08 4.94 -1.29
C PHE A 12 -5.94 4.77 -2.29
N GLY A 13 -6.01 5.52 -3.40
CA GLY A 13 -4.99 5.54 -4.43
C GLY A 13 -5.13 6.74 -5.35
N CYS A 14 -4.28 6.85 -6.38
CA CYS A 14 -4.36 7.90 -7.39
C CYS A 14 -4.46 7.28 -8.78
N ILE A 15 -5.43 7.75 -9.58
CA ILE A 15 -5.69 7.25 -10.93
C ILE A 15 -5.81 8.42 -11.93
N GLY A 16 -5.65 8.09 -13.21
CA GLY A 16 -5.94 9.01 -14.30
C GLY A 16 -7.44 9.05 -14.58
N LYS A 17 -7.93 10.19 -15.07
CA LYS A 17 -9.29 10.33 -15.63
C LYS A 17 -9.37 9.70 -17.02
N ASP A 18 -9.22 8.39 -17.07
CA ASP A 18 -9.17 7.61 -18.31
C ASP A 18 -9.96 6.29 -18.21
N LYS A 19 -9.94 5.53 -19.31
CA LYS A 19 -10.63 4.24 -19.40
C LYS A 19 -10.11 3.22 -18.37
N PHE A 20 -8.80 3.20 -18.10
CA PHE A 20 -8.22 2.26 -17.14
C PHE A 20 -8.62 2.61 -15.71
N GLY A 21 -8.63 3.90 -15.35
CA GLY A 21 -9.11 4.36 -14.05
C GLY A 21 -10.58 4.05 -13.83
N LYS A 22 -11.41 4.14 -14.89
CA LYS A 22 -12.80 3.69 -14.83
C LYS A 22 -12.92 2.19 -14.56
N ILE A 23 -12.14 1.37 -15.27
CA ILE A 23 -12.12 -0.09 -15.08
C ILE A 23 -11.68 -0.44 -13.65
N LEU A 24 -10.65 0.22 -13.11
CA LEU A 24 -10.21 -0.01 -11.73
C LEU A 24 -11.32 0.25 -10.72
N LYS A 25 -12.05 1.37 -10.86
CA LYS A 25 -13.20 1.70 -10.01
C LYS A 25 -14.32 0.65 -10.11
N GLU A 26 -14.67 0.26 -11.33
CA GLU A 26 -15.69 -0.77 -11.57
C GLU A 26 -15.29 -2.11 -10.92
N LYS A 27 -14.03 -2.53 -11.04
CA LYS A 27 -13.53 -3.76 -10.43
C LYS A 27 -13.41 -3.70 -8.91
N ALA A 28 -13.09 -2.55 -8.34
CA ALA A 28 -13.08 -2.36 -6.89
C ALA A 28 -14.50 -2.49 -6.32
N GLU A 29 -15.50 -1.91 -6.98
CA GLU A 29 -16.91 -2.01 -6.56
C GLU A 29 -17.44 -3.44 -6.72
N GLU A 30 -17.12 -4.14 -7.82
CA GLU A 30 -17.43 -5.57 -8.01
C GLU A 30 -16.80 -6.45 -6.91
N ALA A 31 -15.63 -6.06 -6.39
CA ALA A 31 -14.97 -6.73 -5.27
C ALA A 31 -15.50 -6.29 -3.90
N HIS A 32 -16.51 -5.41 -3.85
CA HIS A 32 -17.11 -4.85 -2.65
C HIS A 32 -16.11 -4.09 -1.74
N VAL A 33 -15.12 -3.44 -2.35
CA VAL A 33 -14.16 -2.56 -1.68
C VAL A 33 -14.69 -1.13 -1.71
N ASP A 34 -14.60 -0.41 -0.59
CA ASP A 34 -14.93 1.01 -0.50
C ASP A 34 -13.74 1.85 -1.01
N ALA A 35 -13.60 1.93 -2.33
CA ALA A 35 -12.45 2.56 -2.97
C ALA A 35 -12.70 4.06 -3.26
N HIS A 36 -11.83 4.92 -2.71
CA HIS A 36 -11.84 6.37 -2.93
C HIS A 36 -10.52 6.77 -3.56
N TYR A 37 -10.56 7.17 -4.83
CA TYR A 37 -9.37 7.51 -5.60
C TYR A 37 -9.22 9.02 -5.78
N TYR A 38 -7.99 9.52 -5.68
CA TYR A 38 -7.62 10.82 -6.20
C TYR A 38 -7.55 10.76 -7.73
N GLU A 39 -8.47 11.44 -8.40
CA GLU A 39 -8.55 11.46 -9.86
C GLU A 39 -7.91 12.72 -10.44
N GLN A 40 -6.94 12.53 -11.33
CA GLN A 40 -6.20 13.64 -11.98
C GLN A 40 -6.07 13.45 -13.50
N SER A 41 -5.70 14.49 -14.23
CA SER A 41 -5.63 14.52 -15.70
C SER A 41 -4.23 14.79 -16.27
N GLN A 42 -3.20 14.81 -15.42
CA GLN A 42 -1.81 15.03 -15.80
C GLN A 42 -1.17 13.74 -16.32
N GLU A 43 -1.40 12.63 -15.61
CA GLU A 43 -0.82 11.32 -15.94
C GLU A 43 -1.93 10.27 -16.18
N PRO A 44 -1.72 9.30 -17.08
CA PRO A 44 -2.64 8.19 -17.25
C PRO A 44 -2.60 7.26 -16.04
N THR A 45 -3.65 6.46 -15.87
CA THR A 45 -3.71 5.43 -14.83
C THR A 45 -2.53 4.46 -14.95
N GLY A 46 -1.93 4.11 -13.81
CA GLY A 46 -0.83 3.16 -13.74
C GLY A 46 -1.17 1.80 -14.33
N THR A 47 -0.16 1.12 -14.87
CA THR A 47 -0.32 -0.20 -15.49
C THR A 47 0.83 -1.11 -15.10
N CYS A 48 0.60 -2.42 -15.11
CA CYS A 48 1.64 -3.41 -14.85
C CYS A 48 1.58 -4.52 -15.89
N ALA A 49 2.69 -4.71 -16.60
CA ALA A 49 2.84 -5.81 -17.51
C ALA A 49 3.25 -7.06 -16.73
N ALA A 50 2.43 -8.10 -16.80
CA ALA A 50 2.75 -9.42 -16.29
C ALA A 50 3.22 -10.32 -17.44
N CYS A 51 4.53 -10.48 -17.58
CA CYS A 51 5.15 -11.34 -18.57
C CYS A 51 5.21 -12.77 -18.03
N ILE A 52 4.36 -13.65 -18.56
CA ILE A 52 4.20 -15.04 -18.09
C ILE A 52 5.05 -15.98 -18.97
N THR A 53 5.92 -16.76 -18.34
CA THR A 53 6.77 -17.76 -19.01
C THR A 53 6.73 -19.09 -18.25
N GLY A 54 5.88 -20.01 -18.70
CA GLY A 54 5.56 -21.23 -17.95
C GLY A 54 4.93 -20.86 -16.60
N ASP A 55 5.50 -21.38 -15.52
CA ASP A 55 5.07 -21.07 -14.15
C ASP A 55 5.67 -19.77 -13.59
N ASN A 56 6.51 -19.08 -14.37
CA ASN A 56 7.17 -17.85 -13.94
C ASN A 56 6.37 -16.61 -14.35
N ARG A 57 6.48 -15.55 -13.54
CA ARG A 57 5.93 -14.22 -13.84
C ARG A 57 6.97 -13.15 -13.58
N SER A 58 7.26 -12.35 -14.60
CA SER A 58 8.03 -11.10 -14.48
C SER A 58 7.06 -9.91 -14.52
N LEU A 59 7.18 -9.00 -13.55
CA LEU A 59 6.29 -7.85 -13.40
C LEU A 59 7.03 -6.56 -13.72
N VAL A 60 6.49 -5.77 -14.65
CA VAL A 60 7.02 -4.45 -15.00
C VAL A 60 5.94 -3.41 -14.78
N ALA A 61 6.09 -2.61 -13.72
CA ALA A 61 5.13 -1.59 -13.33
C ALA A 61 5.48 -0.23 -13.94
N ASN A 62 4.52 0.38 -14.63
CA ASN A 62 4.51 1.79 -14.99
C ASN A 62 3.52 2.52 -14.07
N LEU A 63 4.04 3.16 -13.03
CA LEU A 63 3.20 3.74 -11.96
C LEU A 63 2.32 4.91 -12.45
N ALA A 64 2.82 5.75 -13.36
CA ALA A 64 2.09 6.90 -13.92
C ALA A 64 1.28 7.67 -12.84
N ALA A 65 -0.05 7.73 -12.95
CA ALA A 65 -0.92 8.39 -11.98
C ALA A 65 -0.70 7.95 -10.52
N ALA A 66 -0.32 6.69 -10.25
CA ALA A 66 -0.11 6.22 -8.88
C ALA A 66 1.00 7.01 -8.16
N ASN A 67 2.02 7.49 -8.89
CA ASN A 67 3.07 8.37 -8.36
C ASN A 67 2.59 9.79 -8.05
N CYS A 68 1.41 10.18 -8.52
CA CYS A 68 0.87 11.53 -8.36
C CYS A 68 0.00 11.68 -7.11
N TYR A 69 -0.03 10.68 -6.22
CA TYR A 69 -0.82 10.78 -4.98
C TYR A 69 -0.33 11.95 -4.11
N LYS A 70 -1.26 12.84 -3.74
CA LYS A 70 -0.97 14.02 -2.92
C LYS A 70 -1.79 13.98 -1.65
N LYS A 71 -1.10 13.85 -0.51
CA LYS A 71 -1.68 13.84 0.85
C LYS A 71 -2.70 14.96 1.04
N GLU A 72 -2.29 16.19 0.75
CA GLU A 72 -3.08 17.42 0.95
C GLU A 72 -4.36 17.48 0.12
N LYS A 73 -4.37 16.82 -1.04
CA LYS A 73 -5.50 16.85 -1.98
C LYS A 73 -6.44 15.65 -1.84
N HIS A 74 -6.11 14.70 -0.98
CA HIS A 74 -6.89 13.47 -0.84
C HIS A 74 -6.97 12.98 0.60
N LEU A 75 -5.84 12.63 1.22
CA LEU A 75 -5.83 12.08 2.59
C LEU A 75 -6.22 13.11 3.66
N ASP A 76 -5.87 14.38 3.44
CA ASP A 76 -6.17 15.47 4.37
C ASP A 76 -7.61 16.00 4.24
N LEU A 77 -8.36 15.56 3.22
CA LEU A 77 -9.77 15.89 3.09
C LEU A 77 -10.57 15.23 4.22
N GLU A 78 -11.45 16.01 4.85
CA GLU A 78 -12.16 15.58 6.06
C GLU A 78 -13.02 14.33 5.80
N GLU A 79 -13.68 14.26 4.64
CA GLU A 79 -14.49 13.11 4.25
C GLU A 79 -13.67 11.81 4.16
N ASN A 80 -12.44 11.89 3.64
CA ASN A 80 -11.56 10.74 3.49
C ASN A 80 -10.89 10.39 4.82
N TRP A 81 -10.46 11.39 5.58
CA TRP A 81 -9.83 11.18 6.88
C TRP A 81 -10.77 10.48 7.87
N LYS A 82 -12.07 10.80 7.84
CA LYS A 82 -13.10 10.08 8.64
C LYS A 82 -13.14 8.58 8.36
N LEU A 83 -12.78 8.13 7.16
CA LEU A 83 -12.70 6.69 6.84
C LEU A 83 -11.48 6.06 7.49
N VAL A 84 -10.36 6.78 7.54
CA VAL A 84 -9.14 6.36 8.25
C VAL A 84 -9.42 6.19 9.74
N GLU A 85 -10.11 7.14 10.38
CA GLU A 85 -10.41 7.10 11.81
C GLU A 85 -11.32 5.94 12.23
N LYS A 86 -12.18 5.47 11.31
CA LYS A 86 -13.06 4.32 11.53
C LYS A 86 -12.31 2.99 11.54
N ALA A 87 -11.18 2.90 10.83
CA ALA A 87 -10.44 1.66 10.67
C ALA A 87 -9.79 1.19 11.99
N GLN A 88 -9.77 -0.12 12.19
CA GLN A 88 -9.07 -0.77 13.32
C GLN A 88 -7.69 -1.29 12.92
N ILE A 89 -7.53 -1.60 11.64
CA ILE A 89 -6.33 -2.19 11.06
C ILE A 89 -6.00 -1.40 9.80
N TYR A 90 -4.75 -0.98 9.67
CA TYR A 90 -4.21 -0.33 8.50
C TYR A 90 -3.24 -1.27 7.81
N TYR A 91 -3.31 -1.38 6.49
CA TYR A 91 -2.35 -2.13 5.71
C TYR A 91 -1.83 -1.25 4.57
N ILE A 92 -0.51 -1.09 4.50
CA ILE A 92 0.14 -0.35 3.42
C ILE A 92 1.24 -1.23 2.82
N ALA A 93 1.26 -1.32 1.49
CA ALA A 93 2.38 -1.94 0.79
C ALA A 93 3.56 -0.96 0.71
N GLY A 94 4.77 -1.49 0.92
CA GLY A 94 6.04 -0.78 0.85
C GLY A 94 6.29 -0.08 -0.48
N PHE A 95 5.66 -0.51 -1.58
CA PHE A 95 5.68 0.26 -2.83
C PHE A 95 5.23 1.72 -2.65
N PHE A 96 4.29 1.99 -1.73
CA PHE A 96 3.80 3.33 -1.48
C PHE A 96 4.82 4.24 -0.77
N LEU A 97 5.89 3.69 -0.20
CA LEU A 97 7.04 4.46 0.31
C LEU A 97 7.73 5.26 -0.79
N THR A 98 7.64 4.80 -2.05
CA THR A 98 8.19 5.49 -3.22
C THR A 98 7.35 6.68 -3.67
N VAL A 99 6.11 6.80 -3.16
CA VAL A 99 5.13 7.79 -3.60
C VAL A 99 4.91 8.85 -2.54
N SER A 100 4.48 8.45 -1.34
CA SER A 100 4.02 9.41 -0.32
C SER A 100 4.33 8.94 1.10
N LEU A 101 5.60 9.06 1.49
CA LEU A 101 6.06 8.80 2.86
C LEU A 101 5.26 9.60 3.89
N GLU A 102 4.90 10.85 3.59
CA GLU A 102 4.11 11.71 4.49
C GLU A 102 2.73 11.14 4.78
N SER A 103 2.06 10.57 3.77
CA SER A 103 0.76 9.91 3.93
C SER A 103 0.88 8.71 4.86
N ILE A 104 1.91 7.89 4.66
CA ILE A 104 2.19 6.70 5.48
C ILE A 104 2.44 7.11 6.92
N LEU A 105 3.32 8.09 7.15
CA LEU A 105 3.63 8.56 8.50
C LEU A 105 2.41 9.16 9.20
N LYS A 106 1.53 9.87 8.49
CA LYS A 106 0.29 10.40 9.07
C LYS A 106 -0.61 9.27 9.59
N VAL A 107 -0.84 8.25 8.77
CA VAL A 107 -1.67 7.09 9.15
C VAL A 107 -1.00 6.28 10.26
N ALA A 108 0.30 6.04 10.17
CA ALA A 108 1.05 5.26 11.15
C ALA A 108 1.08 5.94 12.54
N LYS A 109 1.26 7.27 12.58
CA LYS A 109 1.15 8.04 13.82
C LYS A 109 -0.26 7.98 14.41
N HIS A 110 -1.28 8.19 13.59
CA HIS A 110 -2.67 8.08 14.03
C HIS A 110 -2.96 6.68 14.61
N ALA A 111 -2.48 5.62 13.96
CA ALA A 111 -2.64 4.26 14.44
C ALA A 111 -1.98 4.06 15.82
N SER A 112 -0.74 4.51 15.97
CA SER A 112 0.01 4.42 17.23
C SER A 112 -0.64 5.23 18.36
N GLU A 113 -1.14 6.43 18.08
CA GLU A 113 -1.80 7.30 19.07
C GLU A 113 -3.16 6.74 19.53
N ASN A 114 -3.84 5.99 18.67
CA ASN A 114 -5.18 5.47 18.92
C ASN A 114 -5.21 3.95 19.19
N ASN A 115 -4.05 3.34 19.43
CA ASN A 115 -3.90 1.91 19.70
C ASN A 115 -4.59 1.02 18.63
N ARG A 116 -4.40 1.39 17.37
CA ARG A 116 -4.84 0.62 16.19
C ARG A 116 -3.67 -0.15 15.61
N ILE A 117 -3.96 -1.22 14.88
CA ILE A 117 -2.93 -2.07 14.30
C ILE A 117 -2.45 -1.46 12.97
N PHE A 118 -1.15 -1.21 12.85
CA PHE A 118 -0.52 -0.77 11.62
C PHE A 118 0.36 -1.86 11.01
N CYS A 119 -0.01 -2.27 9.80
CA CYS A 119 0.66 -3.30 9.03
C CYS A 119 1.41 -2.71 7.83
N LEU A 120 2.62 -3.19 7.60
CA LEU A 120 3.44 -2.82 6.44
C LEU A 120 3.94 -4.07 5.70
N ASN A 121 3.94 -4.05 4.38
CA ASN A 121 4.56 -5.11 3.58
C ASN A 121 5.85 -4.62 2.91
N LEU A 122 6.97 -5.33 3.07
CA LEU A 122 8.25 -4.95 2.44
C LEU A 122 8.18 -4.93 0.90
N SER A 123 7.24 -5.65 0.31
CA SER A 123 6.86 -5.66 -1.11
C SER A 123 7.93 -6.21 -2.08
N ALA A 124 9.12 -5.61 -2.13
CA ALA A 124 10.19 -6.02 -3.04
C ALA A 124 11.59 -5.68 -2.49
N PRO A 125 12.65 -6.38 -2.94
CA PRO A 125 14.02 -6.13 -2.47
C PRO A 125 14.49 -4.68 -2.67
N PHE A 126 14.10 -4.07 -3.80
CA PHE A 126 14.50 -2.69 -4.12
C PHE A 126 14.00 -1.66 -3.09
N ILE A 127 12.92 -1.94 -2.35
CA ILE A 127 12.44 -1.06 -1.27
C ILE A 127 13.44 -1.06 -0.11
N CYS A 128 13.96 -2.23 0.25
CA CYS A 128 14.97 -2.37 1.29
C CYS A 128 16.33 -1.78 0.88
N GLU A 129 16.66 -1.82 -0.41
CA GLU A 129 17.93 -1.31 -0.94
C GLU A 129 17.91 0.23 -1.11
N PHE A 130 16.90 0.78 -1.78
CA PHE A 130 16.89 2.19 -2.19
C PHE A 130 16.00 3.09 -1.33
N PHE A 131 15.03 2.52 -0.62
CA PHE A 131 14.07 3.28 0.20
C PHE A 131 14.21 2.97 1.70
N LYS A 132 15.39 2.48 2.12
CA LYS A 132 15.69 2.12 3.50
C LYS A 132 15.39 3.25 4.48
N GLU A 133 15.81 4.48 4.20
CA GLU A 133 15.58 5.60 5.12
C GLU A 133 14.10 5.88 5.35
N ALA A 134 13.29 5.83 4.28
CA ALA A 134 11.84 5.98 4.37
C ALA A 134 11.21 4.83 5.17
N LEU A 135 11.63 3.59 4.89
CA LEU A 135 11.19 2.40 5.60
C LEU A 135 11.51 2.50 7.10
N MET A 136 12.73 2.90 7.46
CA MET A 136 13.17 3.01 8.85
C MET A 136 12.47 4.14 9.63
N LYS A 137 11.96 5.17 8.95
CA LYS A 137 11.12 6.20 9.59
C LYS A 137 9.73 5.67 9.96
N VAL A 138 9.21 4.72 9.19
CA VAL A 138 7.88 4.12 9.41
C VAL A 138 7.96 2.92 10.36
N MET A 139 9.08 2.19 10.34
CA MET A 139 9.28 0.95 11.11
C MET A 139 8.92 1.03 12.61
N PRO A 140 9.19 2.13 13.35
CA PRO A 140 8.82 2.24 14.76
C PRO A 140 7.31 2.16 15.04
N TYR A 141 6.48 2.41 14.02
CA TYR A 141 5.03 2.38 14.10
C TYR A 141 4.44 1.05 13.59
N VAL A 142 5.25 0.12 13.10
CA VAL A 142 4.77 -1.13 12.48
C VAL A 142 4.56 -2.20 13.55
N ASP A 143 3.31 -2.63 13.72
CA ASP A 143 2.95 -3.74 14.60
C ASP A 143 3.19 -5.08 13.90
N ILE A 144 2.78 -5.18 12.64
CA ILE A 144 2.91 -6.39 11.82
C ILE A 144 3.65 -6.06 10.52
N LEU A 145 4.80 -6.69 10.35
CA LEU A 145 5.60 -6.59 9.13
C LEU A 145 5.43 -7.86 8.29
N PHE A 146 4.99 -7.67 7.05
CA PHE A 146 4.85 -8.72 6.05
C PHE A 146 6.03 -8.70 5.07
N GLY A 147 6.49 -9.88 4.68
CA GLY A 147 7.55 -10.06 3.69
C GLY A 147 7.70 -11.53 3.33
N ASN A 148 8.28 -11.80 2.16
CA ASN A 148 8.71 -13.16 1.81
C ASN A 148 10.17 -13.39 2.25
N GLU A 149 10.66 -14.62 2.05
CA GLU A 149 12.01 -15.03 2.44
C GLU A 149 13.10 -14.15 1.77
N THR A 150 12.96 -13.90 0.47
CA THR A 150 13.91 -13.09 -0.30
C THR A 150 14.03 -11.69 0.28
N VAL A 151 12.92 -10.98 0.46
CA VAL A 151 12.92 -9.60 0.94
C VAL A 151 13.34 -9.52 2.41
N SER A 152 12.98 -10.53 3.21
CA SER A 152 13.45 -10.64 4.58
C SER A 152 14.97 -10.74 4.63
N MET A 153 15.59 -11.58 3.80
CA MET A 153 17.05 -11.71 3.78
C MET A 153 17.76 -10.37 3.53
N PHE A 154 17.26 -9.57 2.60
CA PHE A 154 17.79 -8.22 2.32
C PHE A 154 17.61 -7.24 3.47
N MET A 155 16.54 -7.36 4.26
CA MET A 155 16.38 -6.52 5.46
C MET A 155 17.37 -6.92 6.56
N TRP A 156 17.62 -8.22 6.72
CA TRP A 156 18.46 -8.77 7.79
C TRP A 156 19.96 -8.62 7.57
N THR A 157 20.44 -8.51 6.33
CA THR A 157 21.85 -8.18 6.04
C THR A 157 22.24 -6.77 6.51
N HIS A 158 21.27 -5.90 6.79
CA HIS A 158 21.47 -4.50 7.13
C HIS A 158 21.15 -4.13 8.60
N LYS A 159 21.21 -5.11 9.52
CA LYS A 159 20.87 -5.04 10.95
C LYS A 159 21.32 -3.78 11.69
N SER A 160 20.35 -3.07 12.30
CA SER A 160 20.58 -2.35 13.57
C SER A 160 19.33 -2.15 14.46
N THR A 161 18.09 -2.42 14.04
CA THR A 161 16.95 -1.77 14.74
C THR A 161 15.61 -2.52 14.81
N CYS A 162 15.52 -3.79 14.40
CA CYS A 162 14.24 -4.52 14.38
C CYS A 162 14.04 -5.38 15.65
N GLU A 163 13.77 -4.76 16.79
CA GLU A 163 13.44 -5.47 18.05
C GLU A 163 11.94 -5.50 18.39
N ARG A 164 11.11 -4.70 17.70
CA ARG A 164 9.67 -4.56 18.02
C ARG A 164 8.67 -5.19 17.03
N ALA A 165 9.08 -5.50 15.81
CA ALA A 165 8.14 -6.03 14.82
C ALA A 165 7.99 -7.55 14.95
N THR A 166 6.76 -8.03 15.17
CA THR A 166 6.46 -9.46 15.00
C THR A 166 6.39 -9.73 13.50
N CYS A 167 7.42 -10.38 12.95
CA CYS A 167 7.48 -10.74 11.54
C CYS A 167 6.61 -11.97 11.28
N LEU A 168 5.45 -11.78 10.66
CA LEU A 168 4.60 -12.88 10.20
C LEU A 168 4.99 -13.22 8.75
N LEU A 169 5.78 -14.29 8.58
CA LEU A 169 6.00 -14.92 7.27
C LEU A 169 4.71 -15.64 6.86
N THR A 170 3.78 -14.90 6.27
CA THR A 170 2.63 -15.50 5.58
C THR A 170 2.56 -14.91 4.18
N CYS A 171 2.55 -15.79 3.18
CA CYS A 171 2.19 -15.48 1.79
C CYS A 171 0.71 -15.06 1.72
N LEU A 172 0.38 -13.89 2.27
CA LEU A 172 -0.86 -13.22 1.93
C LEU A 172 -0.68 -12.68 0.52
N VAL A 173 -1.26 -13.39 -0.45
CA VAL A 173 -1.58 -12.85 -1.77
C VAL A 173 -2.66 -11.79 -1.55
N ALA A 174 -2.29 -10.66 -0.97
CA ALA A 174 -3.10 -9.46 -1.05
C ALA A 174 -3.05 -9.06 -2.52
N CYS A 175 -4.17 -9.27 -3.21
CA CYS A 175 -4.40 -8.80 -4.56
C CYS A 175 -4.46 -7.25 -4.50
N LEU A 176 -3.31 -6.60 -4.27
CA LEU A 176 -3.16 -5.18 -4.48
C LEU A 176 -3.01 -4.99 -5.97
N ILE A 177 -4.10 -4.60 -6.60
CA ILE A 177 -4.06 -3.95 -7.90
C ILE A 177 -3.41 -2.58 -7.64
N ILE A 178 -2.27 -2.39 -8.31
CA ILE A 178 -1.33 -1.27 -8.24
C ILE A 178 -2.03 0.07 -8.46
#